data_AF-A0A6J7N5W0-F1
#
_entry.id   AF-A0A6J7N5W0-F1
#
_cell.length_a   1.000
_cell.length_b   1.000
_cell.length_c   1.000
_cell.angle_alpha   90.00
_cell.angle_beta   90.00
_cell.angle_gamma   90.00
#
_symmetry.space_group_name_H-M   'P 1'
#
loop_
_entity.id
_entity.type
_entity.pdbx_description
1 polymer ?
#
loop_
_entity_poly.entity_id
_entity_poly.type
_entity_poly.pdbx_seq_one_letter_code
_entity_poly.pdbx_strand_id
1 'polypeptide(L)' 'MRGTTLVVAVSDPAWATQLRFLEHDLVERLRTELGPNAIDAIEVRVRPEQAG' A
#
# COMPACT_ATOMS: atom_id res chain seq x y z
N MET A 1 1.69 -9.63 -2.54
CA MET A 1 2.90 -8.91 -3.03
C MET A 1 3.21 -9.35 -4.44
N ARG A 2 3.81 -8.47 -5.23
CA ARG A 2 4.36 -8.74 -6.57
C ARG A 2 5.83 -8.37 -6.54
N GLY A 3 6.73 -9.36 -6.39
CA GLY A 3 8.12 -9.05 -6.06
C GLY A 3 8.21 -8.24 -4.76
N THR A 4 8.91 -7.10 -4.80
CA THR A 4 9.03 -6.13 -3.68
C THR A 4 7.90 -5.09 -3.64
N THR A 5 6.85 -5.23 -4.46
CA THR A 5 5.68 -4.36 -4.43
C THR A 5 4.59 -4.93 -3.52
N LEU A 6 4.17 -4.14 -2.52
CA LEU A 6 3.01 -4.43 -1.69
C LEU A 6 1.75 -3.91 -2.37
N VAL A 7 0.81 -4.79 -2.66
CA VAL A 7 -0.47 -4.40 -3.26
C VAL A 7 -1.51 -4.32 -2.14
N VAL A 8 -2.09 -3.14 -1.94
CA VAL A 8 -3.10 -2.87 -0.92
C VAL A 8 -4.42 -2.56 -1.61
N ALA A 9 -5.44 -3.34 -1.28
CA ALA A 9 -6.80 -3.11 -1.77
C ALA A 9 -7.63 -2.44 -0.67
N VAL A 10 -8.21 -1.27 -0.96
CA VAL A 10 -9.10 -0.55 -0.05
C VAL A 10 -10.52 -0.50 -0.61
N SER A 11 -11.50 -0.43 0.28
CA SER A 11 -12.90 -0.34 -0.12
C SER A 11 -13.38 1.10 -0.32
N ASP A 12 -12.70 2.08 0.29
CA ASP A 12 -13.07 3.50 0.25
C ASP A 12 -11.97 4.30 -0.49
N PRO A 13 -12.33 5.11 -1.50
CA PRO A 13 -11.39 5.99 -2.19
C PRO A 13 -10.59 6.95 -1.29
N ALA A 14 -11.17 7.44 -0.19
CA ALA A 14 -10.50 8.35 0.73
C ALA A 14 -9.26 7.71 1.37
N TRP A 15 -9.36 6.42 1.74
CA TRP A 15 -8.24 5.62 2.22
C TRP A 15 -7.14 5.49 1.17
N ALA A 16 -7.50 5.40 -0.12
CA ALA A 16 -6.50 5.31 -1.18
C ALA A 16 -5.66 6.59 -1.28
N THR A 17 -6.28 7.75 -1.10
CA THR A 17 -5.56 9.04 -1.09
C THR A 17 -4.62 9.13 0.10
N GLN A 18 -5.08 8.77 1.31
CA GLN A 18 -4.22 8.80 2.49
C GLN A 18 -3.03 7.84 2.39
N LEU A 19 -3.25 6.61 1.91
CA LEU A 19 -2.18 5.63 1.75
C LEU A 19 -1.14 6.05 0.72
N ARG A 20 -1.55 6.74 -0.37
CA ARG A 20 -0.61 7.31 -1.34
C ARG A 20 0.20 8.46 -0.74
N PHE A 21 -0.42 9.29 0.10
CA PHE A 21 0.28 10.37 0.80
C PHE A 21 1.33 9.80 1.78
N LEU A 22 0.99 8.73 2.48
CA LEU A 22 1.86 8.07 3.47
C LEU A 22 2.81 7.02 2.86
N GLU A 23 2.86 6.87 1.53
CA GLU A 23 3.58 5.78 0.89
C GLU A 23 5.05 5.73 1.30
N HIS A 24 5.72 6.89 1.32
CA HIS A 24 7.12 7.00 1.70
C HIS A 24 7.37 6.49 3.12
N ASP A 25 6.62 7.01 4.09
CA ASP A 25 6.76 6.65 5.51
C ASP A 25 6.44 5.18 5.76
N LEU A 26 5.44 4.64 5.05
CA LEU A 26 5.09 3.22 5.11
C LEU A 26 6.21 2.34 4.56
N VAL A 27 6.82 2.70 3.43
CA VAL A 27 7.94 1.94 2.86
C VAL A 27 9.16 1.97 3.80
N GLU A 28 9.51 3.13 4.36
CA GLU A 28 10.60 3.24 5.33
C GLU A 28 10.35 2.39 6.58
N ARG A 29 9.12 2.45 7.11
CA ARG A 29 8.73 1.65 8.27
C ARG A 29 8.80 0.15 7.96
N LEU A 30 8.30 -0.27 6.81
CA LEU A 30 8.34 -1.66 6.39
C LEU A 30 9.77 -2.16 6.19
N ARG A 31 10.66 -1.35 5.59
CA ARG A 31 12.09 -1.69 5.46
C ARG A 31 12.79 -1.80 6.80
N THR A 32 12.40 -0.99 7.78
CA THR A 32 12.94 -1.07 9.15
C THR A 32 12.56 -2.39 9.82
N GLU A 33 11.30 -2.83 9.66
CA GLU A 33 10.78 -4.01 10.35
C GLU A 33 11.10 -5.33 9.61
N LEU A 34 11.16 -5.30 8.27
CA LEU A 34 11.28 -6.51 7.42
C LEU A 34 12.64 -6.63 6.73
N GLY A 35 13.47 -5.58 6.80
CA GLY A 35 14.75 -5.48 6.13
C GLY A 35 14.73 -4.60 4.87
N PRO A 36 15.88 -4.03 4.48
CA PRO A 36 15.98 -2.94 3.51
C PRO A 36 15.50 -3.28 2.09
N ASN A 37 15.48 -4.57 1.72
CA ASN A 37 15.11 -5.03 0.38
C ASN A 37 13.74 -5.72 0.34
N ALA A 38 12.95 -5.63 1.41
CA ALA A 38 11.68 -6.34 1.50
C ALA A 38 10.59 -5.69 0.65
N ILE A 39 10.50 -4.36 0.69
CA ILE A 39 9.44 -3.57 0.04
C ILE A 39 10.08 -2.34 -0.61
N ASP A 40 9.75 -2.08 -1.87
CA ASP A 40 10.21 -0.91 -2.60
C ASP A 40 9.08 0.04 -3.03
N ALA A 41 7.84 -0.45 -3.07
CA ALA A 41 6.69 0.33 -3.53
C ALA A 41 5.38 -0.21 -2.94
N ILE A 42 4.38 0.67 -2.81
CA ILE A 42 3.03 0.30 -2.40
C ILE A 42 2.05 0.66 -3.52
N GLU A 43 1.44 -0.36 -4.11
CA GLU A 43 0.40 -0.19 -5.10
C GLU A 43 -0.99 -0.19 -4.43
N VAL A 44 -1.66 0.96 -4.41
CA VAL A 44 -2.99 1.08 -3.80
C VAL A 44 -4.10 0.99 -4.86
N ARG A 45 -5.00 0.02 -4.67
CA ARG A 45 -6.17 -0.22 -5.52
C ARG A 45 -7.46 -0.01 -4.74
N VAL A 46 -8.41 0.72 -5.33
CA VAL A 46 -9.77 0.81 -4.79
C VAL A 46 -10.58 -0.33 -5.38
N ARG A 47 -11.20 -1.15 -4.54
CA ARG A 47 -12.16 -2.15 -5.01
C ARG A 47 -13.47 -1.43 -5.33
N PRO A 48 -14.14 -1.78 -6.44
CA PRO A 48 -15.49 -1.31 -6.66
C PRO A 48 -16.34 -1.71 -5.45
N GLU A 49 -17.18 -0.79 -4.97
CA GLU A 49 -18.22 -1.09 -4.00
C GLU A 49 -18.97 -2.32 -4.51
N GLN A 50 -18.95 -3.40 -3.73
CA GLN A 50 -19.85 -4.52 -4.01
C GLN A 50 -21.24 -3.95 -3.78
N ALA A 51 -21.93 -3.58 -4.86
CA ALA A 51 -23.34 -3.21 -4.81
C ALA A 51 -24.07 -4.40 -4.17
N GLY A 52 -24.42 -4.24 -2.89
CA GLY A 52 -25.17 -5.20 -2.09
C GLY A 52 -26.66 -5.07 -2.34
#